data_AF-A0A354FJJ0-F1
#
_entry.id   AF-A0A354FJJ0-F1
#
_cell.length_a   1.000
_cell.length_b   1.000
_cell.length_c   1.000
_cell.angle_alpha   90.00
_cell.angle_beta   90.00
_cell.angle_gamma   90.00
#
_symmetry.space_group_name_H-M   'P 1'
#
loop_
_entity.id
_entity.type
_entity.pdbx_description
1 polymer ?
#
loop_
_entity_poly.entity_id
_entity_poly.type
_entity_poly.pdbx_seq_one_letter_code
_entity_poly.pdbx_strand_id
1 'polypeptide(L)'
;GYTYSGHPVGCAAALTALDETFKLDLPGNSLARGEQIMNRLQALQDEVEIIGEVRGRGLMVGIELVSDRDAKTPLSPQIAGAIGNATFEAGVFVRISGNIIILSPPLM
;
A
#
# COMPACT_ATOMS: atom_id res chain seq x y z
N GLY A 1 -7.23 32.22 -5.39
CA GLY A 1 -7.01 32.19 -3.93
C GLY A 1 -8.25 31.63 -3.27
N TYR A 2 -8.08 30.77 -2.27
CA TYR A 2 -9.16 30.15 -1.49
C TYR A 2 -9.22 30.71 -0.08
N THR A 3 -10.38 30.70 0.57
CA THR A 3 -10.59 31.21 1.94
C THR A 3 -9.60 30.66 2.97
N TYR A 4 -9.17 29.40 2.83
CA TYR A 4 -8.21 28.74 3.73
C TYR A 4 -6.78 28.67 3.18
N SER A 5 -6.46 29.40 2.12
CA SER A 5 -5.08 29.45 1.60
C SER A 5 -4.17 30.09 2.66
N GLY A 6 -3.14 29.37 3.11
CA GLY A 6 -2.25 29.86 4.16
C GLY A 6 -2.86 29.80 5.57
N HIS A 7 -3.83 28.90 5.82
CA HIS A 7 -4.39 28.72 7.16
C HIS A 7 -3.28 28.40 8.18
N PRO A 8 -3.07 29.25 9.21
CA PRO A 8 -1.87 29.20 10.04
C PRO A 8 -1.68 27.88 10.78
N VAL A 9 -2.77 27.23 11.22
CA VAL A 9 -2.70 25.90 11.85
C VAL A 9 -2.28 24.82 10.86
N GLY A 10 -2.74 24.90 9.61
CA GLY A 10 -2.37 23.93 8.57
C GLY A 10 -0.89 24.08 8.19
N CYS A 11 -0.42 25.32 8.10
CA CYS A 11 0.99 25.62 7.87
C CYS A 11 1.88 25.11 9.02
N ALA A 12 1.50 25.33 10.28
CA ALA A 12 2.26 24.84 11.44
C ALA A 12 2.35 23.30 11.47
N ALA A 13 1.26 22.61 11.17
CA ALA A 13 1.24 21.15 11.08
C ALA A 13 2.14 20.63 9.94
N ALA A 14 2.09 21.27 8.77
CA ALA A 14 2.91 20.88 7.62
C ALA A 14 4.42 21.08 7.88
N LEU A 15 4.81 22.19 8.50
CA LEU A 15 6.21 22.45 8.87
C LEU A 15 6.74 21.38 9.83
N THR A 16 5.97 21.08 10.88
CA THR A 16 6.36 20.04 11.85
C THR A 16 6.45 18.65 11.19
N ALA A 17 5.51 18.31 10.31
CA ALA A 17 5.53 17.04 9.59
C ALA A 17 6.76 16.92 8.65
N LEU A 18 7.16 18.00 8.00
CA LEU A 18 8.37 18.05 7.17
C LEU A 18 9.64 17.88 8.03
N ASP A 19 9.73 18.58 9.16
CA ASP A 19 10.87 18.47 10.08
C ASP A 19 11.05 17.02 10.58
N GLU A 20 9.98 16.38 11.03
CA GLU A 20 10.05 14.97 11.46
C GLU A 20 10.35 14.02 10.29
N THR A 21 9.89 14.33 9.08
CA THR A 21 10.20 13.52 7.87
C THR A 21 11.70 13.42 7.62
N PHE A 22 12.43 14.54 7.73
CA PHE A 22 13.87 14.56 7.53
C PHE A 22 14.65 14.06 8.74
N LYS A 23 14.21 14.41 9.96
CA LYS A 23 14.85 13.99 11.21
C LYS A 23 14.87 12.47 11.39
N LEU A 24 13.80 11.79 10.97
CA LEU A 24 13.66 10.33 11.07
C LEU A 24 14.13 9.59 9.81
N ASP A 25 14.60 10.29 8.78
CA ASP A 25 14.93 9.72 7.46
C ASP A 25 13.82 8.80 6.91
N LEU A 26 12.57 9.30 6.89
CA LEU A 26 11.43 8.53 6.40
C LEU A 26 11.59 8.08 4.94
N PRO A 27 12.21 8.85 4.02
CA PRO A 27 12.53 8.35 2.69
C PRO A 27 13.47 7.13 2.71
N GLY A 28 14.52 7.17 3.53
CA GLY A 28 15.43 6.03 3.71
C GLY A 28 14.74 4.82 4.31
N ASN A 29 13.91 5.02 5.34
CA ASN A 29 13.11 3.94 5.93
C ASN A 29 12.11 3.36 4.92
N SER A 30 11.43 4.22 4.15
CA SER A 30 10.50 3.78 3.10
C SER A 30 11.18 2.92 2.04
N LEU A 31 12.41 3.25 1.65
CA LEU A 31 13.21 2.41 0.76
C LEU A 31 13.54 1.06 1.41
N ALA A 32 14.11 1.06 2.61
CA ALA A 32 14.55 -0.17 3.29
C ALA A 32 13.39 -1.11 3.66
N ARG A 33 12.27 -0.58 4.15
CA ARG A 33 11.07 -1.36 4.47
C ARG A 33 10.31 -1.77 3.20
N GLY A 34 10.34 -0.92 2.17
CA GLY A 34 9.79 -1.23 0.86
C GLY A 34 10.46 -2.44 0.22
N GLU A 35 11.80 -2.50 0.23
CA GLU A 35 12.56 -3.68 -0.21
C GLU A 35 12.16 -4.94 0.56
N GLN A 36 12.01 -4.85 1.89
CA GLN A 36 11.58 -5.97 2.71
C GLN A 36 10.18 -6.48 2.31
N ILE A 37 9.21 -5.58 2.15
CA ILE A 37 7.84 -5.95 1.79
C ILE A 37 7.80 -6.52 0.37
N MET A 38 8.47 -5.88 -0.59
CA MET A 38 8.51 -6.33 -1.98
C MET A 38 9.11 -7.74 -2.09
N ASN A 39 10.23 -8.02 -1.41
CA ASN A 39 10.84 -9.34 -1.43
C ASN A 39 9.89 -10.43 -0.90
N ARG A 40 9.18 -10.15 0.21
CA ARG A 40 8.22 -11.12 0.77
C ARG A 40 7.01 -11.34 -0.14
N LEU A 41 6.49 -10.29 -0.75
CA LEU A 41 5.30 -10.37 -1.59
C LEU A 41 5.60 -10.99 -2.96
N GLN A 42 6.79 -10.77 -3.52
CA GLN A 42 7.22 -11.46 -4.72
C GLN A 42 7.38 -12.97 -4.48
N ALA A 43 7.96 -13.36 -3.34
CA ALA A 43 7.95 -14.78 -2.94
C ALA A 43 6.51 -15.32 -2.76
N LEU A 44 5.59 -14.52 -2.20
CA LEU A 44 4.19 -14.90 -2.08
C LEU A 44 3.50 -15.06 -3.45
N GLN A 45 3.86 -14.24 -4.43
CA GLN A 45 3.37 -14.35 -5.80
C GLN A 45 3.75 -15.70 -6.42
N ASP A 46 4.91 -16.25 -6.11
CA ASP A 46 5.31 -17.59 -6.58
C ASP A 46 4.54 -18.72 -5.88
N GLU A 47 4.10 -18.49 -4.63
CA GLU A 47 3.38 -19.47 -3.80
C GLU A 47 1.85 -19.48 -4.02
N VAL A 48 1.25 -18.34 -4.40
CA VAL A 48 -0.21 -18.15 -4.37
C VAL A 48 -0.76 -17.85 -5.76
N GLU A 49 -1.43 -18.84 -6.37
CA GLU A 49 -1.91 -18.81 -7.75
C GLU A 49 -2.75 -17.57 -8.12
N ILE A 50 -3.61 -17.10 -7.20
CA ILE A 50 -4.47 -15.93 -7.45
C ILE A 50 -3.71 -14.59 -7.50
N ILE A 51 -2.44 -14.54 -7.09
CA ILE A 51 -1.63 -13.31 -7.23
C ILE A 51 -1.06 -13.27 -8.65
N GLY A 52 -1.54 -12.33 -9.47
CA GLY A 52 -1.08 -12.15 -10.84
C GLY A 52 0.18 -11.29 -10.94
N GLU A 53 0.23 -10.20 -10.18
CA GLU A 53 1.37 -9.29 -10.18
C GLU A 53 1.51 -8.56 -8.83
N VAL A 54 2.73 -8.48 -8.33
CA VAL A 54 3.13 -7.58 -7.25
C VAL A 54 3.96 -6.44 -7.81
N ARG A 55 3.53 -5.19 -7.58
CA ARG A 55 4.22 -3.99 -8.03
C ARG A 55 4.26 -2.93 -6.94
N GLY A 56 5.32 -2.14 -6.90
CA GLY A 56 5.43 -1.08 -5.90
C GLY A 56 6.78 -0.37 -5.90
N ARG A 57 6.84 0.71 -5.13
CA ARG A 57 8.09 1.44 -4.84
C ARG A 57 8.02 2.02 -3.44
N GLY A 58 9.07 1.78 -2.65
CA GLY A 58 9.05 2.10 -1.22
C GLY A 58 7.86 1.42 -0.54
N LEU A 59 7.15 2.16 0.31
CA LEU A 59 5.97 1.68 1.02
C LEU A 59 4.63 1.86 0.28
N MET A 60 4.64 2.06 -1.04
CA MET A 60 3.43 2.03 -1.87
C MET A 60 3.44 0.78 -2.76
N VAL A 61 2.59 -0.20 -2.42
CA VAL A 61 2.56 -1.52 -3.06
C VAL A 61 1.14 -1.91 -3.46
N GLY A 62 1.01 -2.52 -4.64
CA GLY A 62 -0.20 -3.14 -5.15
C GLY A 62 0.02 -4.63 -5.39
N ILE A 63 -0.93 -5.45 -4.93
CA ILE A 63 -1.02 -6.88 -5.20
C ILE A 63 -2.25 -7.09 -6.06
N GLU A 64 -2.04 -7.40 -7.33
CA GLU A 64 -3.11 -7.64 -8.28
C GLU A 64 -3.56 -9.11 -8.22
N LEU A 65 -4.84 -9.31 -7.98
CA LEU A 65 -5.45 -10.62 -7.89
C LEU A 65 -6.15 -10.98 -9.20
N VAL A 66 -5.90 -12.18 -9.71
CA VAL A 66 -6.45 -12.67 -10.98
C VAL A 66 -7.03 -14.07 -10.79
N SER A 67 -8.03 -14.42 -11.60
CA SER A 67 -8.52 -15.81 -11.69
C SER A 67 -7.76 -16.63 -12.75
N ASP A 68 -7.03 -15.96 -13.64
CA ASP A 68 -6.18 -16.56 -14.67
C ASP A 68 -4.98 -15.63 -14.91
N ARG A 69 -3.76 -16.13 -14.71
CA ARG A 69 -2.52 -15.36 -14.85
C ARG A 69 -2.14 -15.06 -16.30
N ASP A 70 -2.39 -15.99 -17.21
CA ASP A 70 -2.03 -15.86 -18.62
C ASP A 70 -2.96 -14.86 -19.31
N ALA A 71 -4.27 -14.98 -19.04
CA ALA A 71 -5.27 -14.05 -19.55
C ALA A 71 -5.32 -12.73 -18.76
N LYS A 72 -4.65 -12.66 -17.60
CA LYS A 72 -4.74 -11.55 -16.63
C LYS A 72 -6.20 -11.21 -16.29
N THR A 73 -7.04 -12.23 -16.15
CA THR A 73 -8.46 -12.05 -15.89
C THR A 73 -8.64 -11.59 -14.44
N PRO A 74 -9.21 -10.39 -14.17
CA PRO A 74 -9.35 -9.88 -12.81
C PRO A 74 -10.14 -10.83 -11.91
N LEU A 75 -9.67 -11.03 -10.69
CA LEU A 75 -10.43 -11.77 -9.69
C LEU A 75 -11.76 -11.03 -9.40
N SER A 76 -12.81 -11.79 -9.10
CA SER A 76 -14.12 -11.18 -8.83
C SER A 76 -14.06 -10.21 -7.63
N PRO A 77 -14.75 -9.06 -7.69
CA PRO A 77 -14.78 -8.10 -6.59
C PRO A 77 -15.28 -8.69 -5.27
N GLN A 78 -16.17 -9.69 -5.34
CA GLN A 78 -16.70 -10.38 -4.17
C GLN A 78 -15.63 -11.21 -3.45
N ILE A 79 -14.80 -11.95 -4.20
CA ILE A 79 -13.71 -12.73 -3.62
C ILE A 79 -12.60 -11.80 -3.12
N ALA A 80 -12.23 -10.77 -3.89
CA ALA A 80 -11.26 -9.76 -3.45
C ALA A 80 -11.71 -9.06 -2.15
N GLY A 81 -13.00 -8.73 -2.04
CA GLY A 81 -13.60 -8.19 -0.81
C GLY A 81 -13.55 -9.17 0.37
N ALA A 82 -13.83 -10.45 0.13
CA ALA A 82 -13.72 -11.49 1.16
C ALA A 82 -12.27 -11.65 1.67
N ILE A 83 -11.27 -11.55 0.79
CA ILE A 83 -9.85 -11.54 1.18
C ILE A 83 -9.54 -10.31 2.05
N GLY A 84 -10.05 -9.13 1.67
CA GLY A 84 -9.92 -7.92 2.48
C GLY A 84 -10.49 -8.08 3.89
N ASN A 85 -11.69 -8.67 4.01
CA ASN A 85 -12.33 -8.95 5.30
C ASN A 85 -11.53 -9.95 6.13
N ALA A 86 -11.08 -11.07 5.53
CA ALA A 86 -10.26 -12.06 6.22
C ALA A 86 -8.92 -11.46 6.71
N THR A 87 -8.33 -10.56 5.93
CA THR A 87 -7.10 -9.84 6.31
C THR A 87 -7.37 -8.92 7.51
N PHE A 88 -8.51 -8.25 7.53
CA PHE A 88 -8.93 -7.40 8.64
C PHE A 88 -9.23 -8.20 9.92
N GLU A 89 -9.92 -9.34 9.81
CA GLU A 89 -10.17 -10.27 10.92
C GLU A 89 -8.86 -10.84 11.49
N ALA A 90 -7.83 -10.99 10.65
CA ALA A 90 -6.48 -11.37 11.06
C ALA A 90 -5.66 -10.20 11.67
N GLY A 91 -6.26 -9.01 11.82
CA GLY A 91 -5.63 -7.85 12.47
C GLY A 91 -4.87 -6.92 11.53
N VAL A 92 -5.01 -7.06 10.22
CA VAL A 92 -4.32 -6.22 9.23
C VAL A 92 -5.34 -5.48 8.36
N PHE A 93 -5.30 -4.15 8.38
CA PHE A 93 -6.16 -3.35 7.51
C PHE A 93 -5.49 -3.11 6.16
N VAL A 94 -6.17 -3.49 5.09
CA VAL A 94 -5.75 -3.25 3.70
C VAL A 94 -6.89 -2.65 2.89
N ARG A 95 -6.56 -1.86 1.87
CA ARG A 95 -7.57 -1.35 0.94
C ARG A 95 -7.71 -2.29 -0.26
N ILE A 96 -8.95 -2.65 -0.58
CA ILE A 96 -9.29 -3.32 -1.85
C ILE A 96 -9.79 -2.27 -2.85
N SER A 97 -9.24 -2.30 -4.07
CA SER A 97 -9.66 -1.46 -5.19
C SER A 97 -9.85 -2.34 -6.43
N GLY A 98 -11.08 -2.77 -6.68
CA GLY A 98 -11.35 -3.81 -7.69
C GLY A 98 -10.72 -5.13 -7.26
N ASN A 99 -9.81 -5.65 -8.07
CA ASN A 99 -9.05 -6.87 -7.80
C ASN A 99 -7.66 -6.60 -7.21
N ILE A 100 -7.37 -5.37 -6.76
CA ILE A 100 -6.03 -4.99 -6.26
C ILE A 100 -6.09 -4.75 -4.75
N ILE A 101 -5.19 -5.39 -4.00
CA ILE A 101 -4.89 -5.04 -2.61
C ILE A 101 -3.85 -3.93 -2.62
N ILE A 102 -4.11 -2.81 -1.95
CA ILE A 102 -3.19 -1.68 -1.85
C ILE A 102 -2.65 -1.62 -0.43
N LEU A 103 -1.32 -1.59 -0.32
CA LEU A 103 -0.57 -1.38 0.91
C LEU A 103 0.10 0.00 0.84
N SER A 104 -0.21 0.84 1.81
CA SER A 104 0.37 2.17 1.99
C SER A 104 0.52 2.50 3.48
N PRO A 105 1.32 1.72 4.23
CA PRO A 105 1.52 1.94 5.66
C PRO A 105 2.24 3.28 5.94
N PRO A 106 2.22 3.76 7.20
CA PRO A 106 3.04 4.88 7.63
C PRO A 106 4.53 4.66 7.33
N LEU A 107 5.28 5.75 7.17
CA LEU A 107 6.70 5.70 6.78
C LEU A 107 7.68 5.59 7.95
N MET A 108 7.18 5.58 9.19
CA MET A 108 7.99 5.49 10.41
C MET A 108 8.22 4.04 10.81
#